data_AF-A0A8C6TS56-F1
#
_entry.id   AF-A0A8C6TS56-F1
#
_cell.length_a   1.000
_cell.length_b   1.000
_cell.length_c   1.000
_cell.angle_alpha   90.00
_cell.angle_beta   90.00
_cell.angle_gamma   90.00
#
_symmetry.space_group_name_H-M   'P 1'
#
loop_
_entity.id
_entity.type
_entity.pdbx_description
1 polymer ?
#
loop_
_entity_poly.entity_id
_entity_poly.type
_entity_poly.pdbx_seq_one_letter_code
_entity_poly.pdbx_strand_id
1 'polypeptide(L)'
;MDPPPAGGAISCPHDPATDKWKKMDGWMDGITESNSNQCKETNTFILAGTNEVKKVCRDAGAPYQNQRDMRVSLQPFHVVNCDLRSNNRYPRCEYRGRSSTRYIVISCEQDYPVHFQGFAN
;
A
#
# COMPACT_ATOMS: atom_id res chain seq x y z
N MET A 1 -10.35 12.97 -6.79
CA MET A 1 -10.16 12.70 -5.35
C MET A 1 -9.02 13.58 -4.91
N ASP A 2 -9.31 14.63 -4.18
CA ASP A 2 -8.28 15.54 -3.67
C ASP A 2 -7.48 14.83 -2.56
N PRO A 3 -6.16 15.00 -2.50
CA PRO A 3 -5.35 14.36 -1.46
C PRO A 3 -5.75 14.91 -0.07
N PRO A 4 -5.78 14.06 0.98
CA PRO A 4 -6.10 14.53 2.32
C PRO A 4 -5.05 15.55 2.79
N PRO A 5 -5.46 16.58 3.56
CA PRO A 5 -4.58 17.65 3.99
C PRO A 5 -3.38 17.13 4.79
N ALA A 6 -2.20 17.65 4.47
CA ALA A 6 -0.95 17.33 5.15
C ALA A 6 -1.04 17.77 6.62
N GLY A 7 -1.04 16.81 7.56
CA GLY A 7 -0.90 17.08 9.00
C GLY A 7 -1.93 16.42 9.92
N GLY A 8 -2.98 15.80 9.40
CA GLY A 8 -3.93 15.01 10.20
C GLY A 8 -3.44 13.58 10.46
N ALA A 9 -3.62 13.06 11.68
CA ALA A 9 -3.37 11.63 11.95
C ALA A 9 -4.41 10.78 11.18
N ILE A 10 -3.99 10.08 10.13
CA ILE A 10 -4.86 9.18 9.37
C ILE A 10 -5.05 7.90 10.20
N SER A 11 -6.29 7.57 10.56
CA SER A 11 -6.64 6.34 11.27
C SER A 11 -6.74 5.18 10.28
N CYS A 12 -6.01 4.08 10.46
CA CYS A 12 -6.10 2.92 9.57
C CYS A 12 -6.74 1.70 10.27
N PRO A 13 -7.55 0.87 9.56
CA PRO A 13 -8.03 1.05 8.19
C PRO A 13 -9.20 2.05 8.17
N HIS A 14 -9.13 3.09 7.35
CA HIS A 14 -10.08 4.19 7.46
C HIS A 14 -11.41 3.88 6.75
N ASP A 15 -12.53 4.27 7.37
CA ASP A 15 -13.74 4.77 6.69
C ASP A 15 -14.66 5.44 7.75
N PRO A 16 -14.81 6.78 7.80
CA PRO A 16 -15.83 7.46 8.57
C PRO A 16 -17.04 7.71 7.67
N ALA A 17 -17.79 6.65 7.39
CA ALA A 17 -19.08 6.65 6.69
C ALA A 17 -19.10 7.13 5.22
N THR A 18 -18.05 6.86 4.44
CA THR A 18 -18.03 6.24 3.08
C THR A 18 -16.65 6.36 2.37
N ASP A 19 -15.65 6.89 3.06
CA ASP A 19 -14.22 6.99 2.71
C ASP A 19 -13.53 5.61 2.76
N LYS A 20 -13.89 4.72 1.83
CA LYS A 20 -13.54 3.30 1.89
C LYS A 20 -12.05 3.02 1.70
N TRP A 21 -11.40 2.50 2.75
CA TRP A 21 -10.15 1.73 2.65
C TRP A 21 -10.42 0.24 2.76
N LYS A 22 -11.31 -0.24 1.89
CA LYS A 22 -11.55 -1.68 1.70
C LYS A 22 -10.65 -2.17 0.59
N LYS A 23 -9.78 -3.13 0.94
CA LYS A 23 -9.11 -4.10 0.07
C LYS A 23 -9.57 -3.96 -1.39
N MET A 24 -8.71 -3.50 -2.30
CA MET A 24 -8.92 -3.88 -3.70
C MET A 24 -8.86 -5.41 -3.73
N ASP A 25 -9.95 -6.02 -4.14
CA ASP A 25 -10.16 -7.46 -4.03
C ASP A 25 -8.92 -8.23 -4.51
N GLY A 26 -8.34 -9.02 -3.61
CA GLY A 26 -7.24 -9.93 -3.88
C GLY A 26 -5.82 -9.34 -3.87
N TRP A 27 -5.61 -8.07 -3.53
CA TRP A 27 -4.29 -7.44 -3.72
C TRP A 27 -3.59 -6.86 -2.49
N MET A 28 -4.32 -6.66 -1.39
CA MET A 28 -3.75 -6.19 -0.13
C MET A 28 -4.20 -7.11 0.99
N ASP A 29 -3.48 -8.20 1.23
CA ASP A 29 -3.82 -9.10 2.32
C ASP A 29 -3.90 -8.37 3.67
N GLY A 30 -4.80 -8.88 4.51
CA GLY A 30 -5.43 -8.17 5.62
C GLY A 30 -4.48 -7.65 6.71
N ILE A 31 -5.08 -6.98 7.69
CA ILE A 31 -4.40 -6.38 8.87
C ILE A 31 -3.78 -7.44 9.80
N THR A 32 -4.06 -8.71 9.57
CA THR A 32 -3.48 -9.86 10.25
C THR A 32 -2.34 -10.43 9.42
N GLU A 33 -1.21 -10.75 10.05
CA GLU A 33 -0.24 -11.65 9.43
C GLU A 33 -0.91 -13.00 9.14
N SER A 34 -0.64 -13.59 7.99
CA SER A 34 -1.23 -14.88 7.59
C SER A 34 -0.98 -15.94 8.68
N ASN A 35 -2.08 -16.53 9.20
CA ASN A 35 -2.07 -17.58 10.23
C ASN A 35 -1.50 -17.18 11.61
N SER A 36 -1.54 -15.91 12.00
CA SER A 36 -1.07 -15.48 13.33
C SER A 36 -2.04 -14.52 14.05
N ASN A 37 -1.99 -14.52 15.38
CA ASN A 37 -2.68 -13.54 16.24
C ASN A 37 -1.88 -12.21 16.35
N GLN A 38 -0.97 -11.94 15.41
CA GLN A 38 -0.18 -10.71 15.39
C GLN A 38 -0.78 -9.69 14.44
N CYS A 39 -0.74 -8.43 14.88
CA CYS A 39 -1.02 -7.30 14.01
C CYS A 39 0.16 -7.13 13.05
N LYS A 40 -0.12 -6.97 11.76
CA LYS A 40 0.93 -6.70 10.78
C LYS A 40 1.62 -5.37 11.12
N GLU A 41 2.95 -5.35 11.13
CA GLU A 41 3.72 -4.18 11.59
C GLU A 41 3.53 -2.95 10.69
N THR A 42 3.43 -3.14 9.38
CA THR A 42 3.25 -2.04 8.41
C THR A 42 2.31 -2.45 7.29
N ASN A 43 1.34 -1.59 6.98
CA ASN A 43 0.52 -1.69 5.78
C ASN A 43 0.68 -0.42 4.95
N THR A 44 0.86 -0.56 3.64
CA THR A 44 0.88 0.59 2.72
C THR A 44 -0.31 0.53 1.81
N PHE A 45 -1.06 1.62 1.72
CA PHE A 45 -2.12 1.79 0.76
C PHE A 45 -1.69 2.74 -0.35
N ILE A 46 -2.00 2.39 -1.59
CA ILE A 46 -1.75 3.20 -2.77
C ILE A 46 -3.08 3.85 -3.15
N LEU A 47 -3.14 5.18 -3.12
CA LEU A 47 -4.31 5.97 -3.47
C LEU A 47 -4.39 6.17 -4.98
N ALA A 48 -4.72 5.10 -5.70
CA ALA A 48 -4.91 5.11 -7.13
C ALA A 48 -5.90 4.02 -7.57
N GLY A 49 -6.38 4.12 -8.80
CA GLY A 49 -7.22 3.08 -9.39
C GLY A 49 -6.42 1.79 -9.63
N THR A 50 -7.06 0.63 -9.50
CA THR A 50 -6.41 -0.68 -9.74
C THR A 50 -5.73 -0.76 -11.11
N ASN A 51 -6.39 -0.23 -12.14
CA ASN A 51 -5.87 -0.26 -13.50
C ASN A 51 -4.63 0.63 -13.66
N GLU A 52 -4.49 1.67 -12.85
CA GLU A 52 -3.32 2.53 -12.84
C GLU A 52 -2.12 1.81 -12.24
N VAL A 53 -2.31 1.14 -11.10
CA VAL A 53 -1.26 0.31 -10.47
C VAL A 53 -0.87 -0.86 -11.37
N LYS A 54 -1.84 -1.53 -12.02
CA LYS A 54 -1.56 -2.61 -12.99
C LYS A 54 -0.68 -2.16 -14.17
N LYS A 55 -0.79 -0.90 -14.63
CA LYS A 55 0.06 -0.39 -15.72
C LYS A 55 1.54 -0.34 -15.32
N VAL A 56 1.88 -0.29 -14.03
CA VAL A 56 3.28 -0.36 -13.57
C VAL A 56 3.94 -1.69 -13.95
N CYS A 57 3.18 -2.78 -14.05
CA CYS A 57 3.69 -4.05 -14.56
C CYS A 57 3.95 -4.07 -16.07
N ARG A 58 3.53 -3.02 -16.79
CA ARG A 58 3.61 -2.91 -18.24
C ARG A 58 4.43 -1.69 -18.64
N ASP A 59 3.75 -0.66 -19.13
CA ASP A 59 4.28 0.54 -19.77
C ASP A 59 4.50 1.72 -18.81
N ALA A 60 3.85 1.71 -17.65
CA ALA A 60 4.00 2.75 -16.63
C ALA A 60 5.06 2.42 -15.55
N GLY A 61 5.89 1.39 -15.78
CA GLY A 61 6.96 1.01 -14.88
C GLY A 61 8.21 0.53 -15.61
N ALA A 62 9.36 0.65 -14.95
CA ALA A 62 10.66 0.21 -15.44
C ALA A 62 11.20 -0.95 -14.58
N PRO A 63 12.09 -1.82 -15.11
CA PRO A 63 12.78 -2.83 -14.31
C PRO A 63 13.49 -2.20 -13.10
N TYR A 64 13.34 -2.81 -11.92
CA TYR A 64 13.98 -2.31 -10.70
C TYR A 64 15.16 -3.21 -10.29
N GLN A 65 16.35 -2.61 -10.14
CA GLN A 65 17.57 -3.26 -9.64
C GLN A 65 17.94 -4.60 -10.33
N ASN A 66 17.72 -4.70 -11.65
CA ASN A 66 17.97 -5.91 -12.45
C ASN A 66 17.19 -7.17 -11.99
N GLN A 67 16.15 -7.02 -11.17
CA GLN A 67 15.29 -8.14 -10.80
C GLN A 67 14.14 -8.25 -11.79
N ARG A 68 13.98 -9.45 -12.38
CA ARG A 68 13.13 -9.69 -13.54
C ARG A 68 11.67 -9.28 -13.33
N ASP A 69 11.15 -9.57 -12.15
CA ASP A 69 9.72 -9.43 -11.85
C ASP A 69 9.41 -8.16 -11.07
N MET A 70 10.43 -7.38 -10.66
CA MET A 70 10.21 -6.11 -9.97
C MET A 70 10.18 -4.94 -10.93
N ARG A 71 9.18 -4.08 -10.71
CA ARG A 71 8.99 -2.83 -11.44
C ARG A 71 8.96 -1.66 -10.47
N VAL A 72 9.60 -0.57 -10.87
CA VAL A 72 9.43 0.74 -10.24
C VAL A 72 8.49 1.59 -11.10
N SER A 73 7.53 2.28 -10.49
CA SER A 73 6.64 3.19 -11.20
C SER A 73 7.41 4.35 -11.84
N LEU A 74 7.01 4.77 -13.04
CA LEU A 74 7.56 5.95 -13.71
C LEU A 74 6.97 7.27 -13.20
N GLN A 75 5.82 7.21 -12.54
CA GLN A 75 5.15 8.36 -11.91
C GLN A 75 4.94 8.08 -10.43
N PRO A 76 5.01 9.11 -9.56
CA PRO A 76 4.81 8.91 -8.14
C PRO A 76 3.33 8.72 -7.83
N PHE A 77 3.04 7.92 -6.80
CA PHE A 77 1.71 7.67 -6.30
C PHE A 77 1.51 8.36 -4.95
N HIS A 78 0.29 8.81 -4.68
CA HIS A 78 -0.13 9.13 -3.33
C HIS A 78 -0.26 7.83 -2.54
N VAL A 79 0.37 7.76 -1.37
CA VAL A 79 0.38 6.56 -0.54
C VAL A 79 0.12 6.90 0.91
N VAL A 80 -0.42 5.95 1.65
CA VAL A 80 -0.59 6.02 3.10
C VAL A 80 0.10 4.82 3.73
N ASN A 81 1.17 5.08 4.48
CA ASN A 81 1.84 4.09 5.31
C ASN A 81 1.17 4.07 6.68
N CYS A 82 0.69 2.90 7.06
CA CYS A 82 0.06 2.61 8.34
C CYS A 82 1.01 1.75 9.16
N ASP A 83 1.69 2.39 10.11
CA ASP A 83 2.60 1.71 11.02
C ASP A 83 1.85 1.31 12.28
N LEU A 84 2.03 0.08 12.76
CA LEU A 84 1.44 -0.40 14.00
C LEU A 84 1.93 0.46 15.17
N ARG A 85 1.01 0.91 16.02
CA ARG A 85 1.38 1.52 17.30
C ARG A 85 1.94 0.43 18.22
N SER A 86 3.07 0.72 18.87
CA SER A 86 3.74 -0.20 19.80
C SER A 86 2.78 -0.82 20.83
N ASN A 87 3.01 -2.09 21.20
CA ASN A 87 2.28 -2.86 22.22
C ASN A 87 0.84 -3.26 21.90
N ASN A 88 0.42 -3.20 20.63
CA ASN A 88 -0.87 -3.72 20.22
C ASN A 88 -0.78 -5.20 19.81
N ARG A 89 -1.79 -5.98 20.21
CA ARG A 89 -1.98 -7.37 19.82
C ARG A 89 -3.41 -7.55 19.32
N TYR A 90 -3.60 -8.55 18.46
CA TYR A 90 -4.94 -8.90 17.99
C TYR A 90 -5.87 -9.17 19.18
N PRO A 91 -7.13 -8.67 19.19
CA PRO A 91 -7.86 -8.06 18.08
C PRO A 91 -7.79 -6.52 17.99
N ARG A 92 -7.01 -5.85 18.85
CA ARG A 92 -6.94 -4.37 18.89
C ARG A 92 -5.67 -3.87 18.20
N CYS A 93 -5.68 -3.89 16.87
CA CYS A 93 -4.58 -3.36 16.07
C CYS A 93 -4.81 -1.87 15.77
N GLU A 94 -4.07 -1.00 16.45
CA GLU A 94 -4.11 0.44 16.17
C GLU A 94 -2.92 0.86 15.30
N TYR A 95 -3.21 1.62 14.26
CA TYR A 95 -2.20 2.10 13.31
C TYR A 95 -2.08 3.61 13.32
N ARG A 96 -0.89 4.11 13.02
CA ARG A 96 -0.65 5.52 12.71
C ARG A 96 -0.40 5.64 11.21
N GLY A 97 -1.32 6.29 10.51
CA GLY A 97 -1.18 6.60 9.09
C GLY A 97 -0.29 7.83 8.86
N ARG A 98 0.53 7.76 7.81
CA ARG A 98 1.33 8.88 7.27
C ARG A 98 1.15 8.90 5.76
N SER A 99 0.71 10.04 5.22
CA SER A 99 0.63 10.22 3.77
C SER A 99 1.97 10.67 3.20
N SER A 100 2.26 10.23 1.98
CA SER A 100 3.39 10.75 1.19
C SER A 100 3.12 10.55 -0.30
N THR A 101 3.93 11.19 -1.15
CA THR A 101 3.93 10.97 -2.60
C THR A 101 5.27 10.34 -2.97
N ARG A 102 5.24 9.10 -3.48
CA ARG A 102 6.44 8.25 -3.64
C ARG A 102 6.36 7.43 -4.91
N TYR A 103 7.52 7.13 -5.50
CA TYR A 103 7.62 6.07 -6.51
C TYR A 103 7.52 4.71 -5.82
N ILE A 104 6.62 3.86 -6.29
CA ILE A 104 6.37 2.53 -5.72
C ILE A 104 7.22 1.48 -6.42
N VAL A 105 7.62 0.46 -5.68
CA VAL A 105 8.24 -0.76 -6.19
C VAL A 105 7.30 -1.93 -5.92
N ILE A 106 6.96 -2.67 -6.96
CA ILE A 106 6.06 -3.82 -6.90
C ILE A 106 6.67 -5.00 -7.66
N SER A 107 6.36 -6.23 -7.26
CA SER A 107 6.58 -7.40 -8.10
C SER A 107 5.36 -7.69 -8.95
N CYS A 108 5.59 -8.29 -10.12
CA CYS A 108 4.59 -8.58 -11.13
C CYS A 108 4.67 -10.02 -11.60
N GLU A 109 3.51 -10.67 -11.75
CA GLU A 109 3.35 -11.97 -12.39
C GLU A 109 2.26 -11.86 -13.47
N GLN A 110 2.55 -12.28 -14.70
CA GLN A 110 1.60 -12.25 -15.82
C GLN A 110 0.93 -10.87 -16.04
N ASP A 111 1.71 -9.78 -15.92
CA ASP A 111 1.24 -8.38 -15.98
C ASP A 111 0.29 -7.93 -14.85
N TYR A 112 0.05 -8.79 -13.87
CA TYR A 112 -0.62 -8.43 -12.63
C TYR A 112 0.43 -8.16 -11.59
N PRO A 113 0.27 -7.08 -10.81
CA PRO A 113 1.17 -6.92 -9.69
C PRO A 113 0.84 -8.07 -8.69
N VAL A 114 1.77 -8.53 -7.86
CA VAL A 114 1.52 -9.54 -6.80
C VAL A 114 2.07 -9.19 -5.42
N HIS A 115 3.09 -8.33 -5.33
CA HIS A 115 3.66 -7.90 -4.05
C HIS A 115 4.03 -6.41 -4.07
N PHE A 116 3.83 -5.71 -2.96
CA PHE A 116 4.37 -4.37 -2.73
C PHE A 116 5.71 -4.49 -2.00
N GLN A 117 6.81 -4.08 -2.65
CA GLN A 117 8.15 -4.18 -2.10
C GLN A 117 8.52 -2.96 -1.24
N GLY A 118 8.06 -1.77 -1.62
CA GLY A 118 8.42 -0.53 -0.96
C GLY A 118 8.45 0.67 -1.90
N PHE A 119 9.37 1.60 -1.62
CA PHE A 119 9.54 2.84 -2.38
C PHE A 119 10.95 2.93 -2.96
N ALA A 120 11.07 3.55 -4.13
CA ALA A 120 12.37 3.95 -4.66
C ALA A 120 12.86 5.26 -3.99
N ASN A 121 14.18 5.41 -3.91
CA ASN A 121 14.86 6.64 -3.45
C ASN A 121 15.06 7.61 -4.61
#